data_AF-A0A955H3B3-F1
#
_entry.id   AF-A0A955H3B3-F1
#
_cell.length_a   1.000
_cell.length_b   1.000
_cell.length_c   1.000
_cell.angle_alpha   90.00
_cell.angle_beta   90.00
_cell.angle_gamma   90.00
#
_symmetry.space_group_name_H-M   'P 1'
#
loop_
_entity.id
_entity.type
_entity.pdbx_description
1 polymer ?
#
loop_
_entity_poly.entity_id
_entity_poly.type
_entity_poly.pdbx_seq_one_letter_code
_entity_poly.pdbx_strand_id
1 'polypeptide(L)'
;MATNVEVEKNNNESSANVIRRFTKRVQGAGIIPKVRGGRYFTRTKSKNVQRTAKLKKLEKREVYEKLVKLGKVQEFRGRRR
;
A
#
# COMPACT_ATOMS: atom_id res chain seq x y z
N MET A 1 25.22 2.10 9.76
CA MET A 1 24.08 1.87 8.84
C MET A 1 22.82 1.69 9.68
N ALA A 2 21.68 2.27 9.29
CA ALA A 2 20.44 2.11 10.03
C ALA A 2 19.76 0.78 9.66
N THR A 3 19.37 -0.03 10.64
CA THR A 3 18.58 -1.25 10.45
C THR A 3 17.11 -0.86 10.22
N ASN A 4 16.62 -1.07 9.00
CA ASN A 4 15.24 -0.70 8.64
C ASN A 4 14.18 -1.68 9.19
N VAL A 5 14.50 -2.97 9.22
CA VAL A 5 13.64 -4.03 9.77
C VAL A 5 14.52 -5.13 10.34
N GLU A 6 14.24 -5.50 11.58
CA GLU A 6 14.91 -6.59 12.29
C GLU A 6 13.89 -7.50 12.98
N VAL A 7 14.20 -8.80 13.02
CA VAL A 7 13.40 -9.82 13.71
C VAL A 7 14.35 -10.83 14.35
N GLU A 8 14.29 -10.92 15.68
CA GLU A 8 14.95 -11.96 16.44
C GLU A 8 13.99 -13.14 16.69
N LYS A 9 14.54 -14.36 16.75
CA LYS A 9 13.78 -15.58 16.98
C LYS A 9 13.38 -15.68 18.46
N ASN A 10 12.12 -15.99 18.74
CA ASN A 10 11.67 -16.24 20.10
C ASN A 10 11.96 -17.69 20.54
N ASN A 11 12.04 -17.94 21.86
CA ASN A 11 12.50 -19.21 22.46
C ASN A 11 11.73 -20.50 22.11
N ASN A 12 10.61 -20.44 21.37
CA ASN A 12 9.89 -21.62 20.87
C ASN A 12 9.25 -21.37 19.48
N GLU A 13 9.84 -20.49 18.69
CA GLU A 13 9.30 -20.15 17.37
C GLU A 13 9.87 -21.03 16.26
N SER A 14 8.99 -21.55 15.39
CA SER A 14 9.40 -22.19 14.13
C SER A 14 10.01 -21.17 13.16
N SER A 15 11.00 -21.60 12.38
CA SER A 15 11.63 -20.77 11.33
C SER A 15 10.61 -20.15 10.36
N ALA A 16 9.54 -20.88 10.02
CA ALA A 16 8.47 -20.38 9.16
C ALA A 16 7.74 -19.17 9.78
N ASN A 17 7.54 -19.16 11.10
CA ASN A 17 6.89 -18.05 11.79
C ASN A 17 7.79 -16.81 11.85
N VAL A 18 9.11 -17.00 12.04
CA VAL A 18 10.09 -15.91 11.97
C VAL A 18 10.04 -15.23 10.59
N ILE A 19 10.07 -16.01 9.51
CA ILE A 19 9.99 -15.51 8.12
C ILE A 19 8.67 -14.76 7.90
N ARG A 20 7.55 -15.27 8.42
CA ARG A 20 6.25 -14.60 8.32
C ARG A 20 6.25 -13.24 9.03
N ARG A 21 6.79 -13.15 10.26
CA ARG A 21 6.89 -11.89 11.01
C ARG A 21 7.79 -10.89 10.29
N PHE A 22 8.93 -11.35 9.78
CA PHE A 22 9.84 -10.53 8.97
C PHE A 22 9.12 -9.98 7.73
N THR A 23 8.46 -10.86 6.97
CA THR A 23 7.70 -10.46 5.78
C THR A 23 6.62 -9.44 6.12
N LYS A 24 5.88 -9.61 7.23
CA LYS A 24 4.87 -8.64 7.68
C LYS A 24 5.48 -7.31 8.07
N ARG A 25 6.61 -7.29 8.79
CA ARG A 25 7.31 -6.05 9.16
C ARG A 25 7.87 -5.32 7.92
N VAL A 26 8.49 -6.03 6.99
CA VAL A 26 8.98 -5.48 5.71
C VAL A 26 7.84 -4.88 4.89
N GLN A 27 6.71 -5.58 4.79
CA GLN A 27 5.53 -5.08 4.10
C GLN A 27 4.91 -3.86 4.79
N GLY A 28 4.85 -3.85 6.12
CA GLY A 28 4.34 -2.73 6.92
C GLY A 28 5.23 -1.49 6.84
N ALA A 29 6.55 -1.68 6.76
CA ALA A 29 7.53 -0.59 6.62
C ALA A 29 7.52 0.06 5.23
N GLY A 30 6.82 -0.49 4.24
CA GLY A 30 6.67 0.12 2.91
C GLY A 30 7.98 0.24 2.10
N ILE A 31 9.03 -0.47 2.50
CA ILE A 31 10.37 -0.39 1.87
C ILE A 31 10.32 -0.87 0.42
N ILE A 32 9.64 -1.98 0.18
CA ILE A 32 9.53 -2.58 -1.15
C ILE A 32 8.85 -1.63 -2.15
N PRO A 33 7.65 -1.08 -1.90
CA PRO A 33 7.03 -0.14 -2.84
C PRO A 33 7.84 1.14 -3.03
N LYS A 34 8.54 1.64 -1.99
CA LYS A 34 9.43 2.81 -2.10
C LYS A 34 10.58 2.54 -3.07
N VAL A 35 11.31 1.45 -2.88
CA VAL A 35 12.45 1.07 -3.74
C VAL A 35 11.98 0.74 -5.16
N ARG A 36 10.86 0.03 -5.32
CA ARG A 36 10.28 -0.26 -6.65
C ARG A 36 9.83 1.00 -7.38
N GLY A 37 9.22 1.95 -6.67
CA GLY A 37 8.75 3.21 -7.25
C GLY A 37 9.89 4.12 -7.73
N GLY A 38 11.04 4.07 -7.07
CA GLY A 38 12.24 4.81 -7.46
C GLY A 38 13.22 4.05 -8.36
N ARG A 39 12.88 2.81 -8.79
CA ARG A 39 13.80 1.96 -9.58
C ARG A 39 14.20 2.59 -10.91
N TYR A 40 13.26 3.29 -11.56
CA TYR A 40 13.47 3.90 -12.86
C TYR A 40 13.14 5.38 -12.81
N PHE A 41 13.83 6.16 -13.65
CA PHE A 41 13.53 7.57 -13.81
C PHE A 41 12.11 7.76 -14.36
N THR A 42 11.37 8.68 -13.77
CA THR A 42 10.06 9.09 -14.27
C THR A 42 10.04 10.59 -14.48
N ARG A 43 9.51 11.04 -15.62
CA ARG A 43 9.37 12.47 -15.92
C ARG A 43 8.31 13.11 -15.00
N THR A 44 8.61 14.29 -14.49
CA THR A 44 7.63 15.12 -13.76
C THR A 44 6.42 15.43 -14.65
N LYS A 45 5.23 15.06 -14.18
CA LYS A 45 3.96 15.29 -14.91
C LYS A 45 3.63 16.79 -14.95
N SER A 46 3.08 17.26 -16.07
CA SER A 46 2.57 18.65 -16.17
C SER A 46 1.34 18.86 -15.29
N LYS A 47 1.04 20.13 -14.97
CA LYS A 47 -0.13 20.51 -14.15
C LYS A 47 -1.45 19.97 -14.71
N ASN A 48 -1.62 20.00 -16.03
CA ASN A 48 -2.84 19.52 -16.70
C ASN A 48 -3.02 18.00 -16.52
N VAL A 49 -1.95 17.22 -16.69
CA VAL A 49 -1.99 15.76 -16.50
C VAL A 49 -2.28 15.39 -15.03
N GLN A 50 -1.74 16.16 -14.08
CA GLN A 50 -2.04 15.97 -12.66
C GLN A 50 -3.52 16.27 -12.35
N ARG A 51 -4.06 17.38 -12.91
CA ARG A 51 -5.46 17.78 -12.74
C ARG A 51 -6.42 16.72 -13.27
N THR A 52 -6.20 16.23 -14.49
CA THR A 52 -7.08 15.22 -15.11
C THR A 52 -7.05 13.90 -14.34
N ALA A 53 -5.88 13.45 -13.87
CA ALA A 53 -5.77 12.27 -13.02
C ALA A 53 -6.50 12.44 -11.67
N LYS A 54 -6.42 13.64 -11.08
CA LYS A 54 -7.13 13.95 -9.83
C LYS A 54 -8.65 13.95 -10.02
N LEU A 55 -9.16 14.53 -11.11
CA LEU A 55 -10.60 14.53 -11.42
C LEU A 55 -11.13 13.10 -11.59
N LYS A 56 -10.44 12.24 -12.36
CA LYS A 56 -10.80 10.82 -12.51
C LYS A 56 -10.82 10.08 -11.18
N LYS A 57 -9.91 10.41 -10.25
CA LYS A 57 -9.89 9.81 -8.90
C LYS A 57 -11.11 10.21 -8.07
N LEU A 58 -11.55 11.47 -8.17
CA LEU A 58 -12.72 11.97 -7.45
C LEU A 58 -14.01 11.35 -7.99
N GLU A 59 -14.16 11.29 -9.31
CA GLU A 59 -15.30 10.64 -9.98
C GLU A 59 -15.44 9.16 -9.55
N LYS A 60 -14.33 8.40 -9.59
CA LYS A 60 -14.34 6.99 -9.13
C LYS A 60 -14.73 6.85 -7.67
N ARG A 61 -14.36 7.80 -6.81
CA ARG A 61 -14.73 7.80 -5.39
C ARG A 61 -16.24 7.99 -5.23
N GLU A 62 -16.80 8.97 -5.93
CA GLU A 62 -18.24 9.25 -5.91
C GLU A 62 -19.06 8.05 -6.41
N VAL A 63 -18.64 7.43 -7.51
CA VAL A 63 -19.28 6.22 -8.05
C VAL A 63 -19.23 5.09 -7.02
N TYR A 64 -18.09 4.86 -6.38
CA TYR A 64 -17.96 3.84 -5.34
C TYR A 64 -18.89 4.13 -4.15
N GLU A 65 -18.91 5.37 -3.64
CA GLU A 65 -19.78 5.77 -2.53
C GLU A 65 -21.27 5.58 -2.86
N LYS A 66 -21.69 5.91 -4.08
CA LYS A 66 -23.05 5.65 -4.57
C LYS A 66 -23.37 4.17 -4.62
N LEU A 67 -22.47 3.33 -5.13
CA LEU A 67 -22.66 1.88 -5.22
C LEU A 67 -22.72 1.22 -3.85
N VAL A 68 -21.90 1.67 -2.90
CA VAL A 68 -21.96 1.23 -1.49
C VAL A 68 -23.30 1.60 -0.88
N LYS A 69 -23.78 2.84 -1.08
CA LYS A 69 -25.09 3.28 -0.58
C LYS A 69 -26.26 2.47 -1.16
N LEU A 70 -26.14 2.05 -2.42
CA LEU A 70 -27.12 1.19 -3.10
C LEU A 70 -27.00 -0.29 -2.73
N GLY A 71 -26.04 -0.68 -1.86
CA GLY A 71 -25.80 -2.07 -1.48
C GLY A 71 -25.25 -2.95 -2.61
N LYS A 72 -24.86 -2.37 -3.74
CA LYS A 72 -24.32 -3.10 -4.90
C LYS A 72 -22.86 -3.52 -4.73
N VAL A 73 -22.17 -2.89 -3.77
CA VAL A 73 -20.77 -3.16 -3.43
C VAL A 73 -20.65 -3.24 -1.92
N GLN A 74 -20.00 -4.29 -1.42
CA GLN A 74 -19.67 -4.41 -0.01
C GLN A 74 -18.70 -3.30 0.39
N GLU A 75 -19.01 -2.59 1.47
CA GLU A 75 -18.08 -1.62 2.04
C GLU A 75 -16.76 -2.31 2.38
N PHE A 76 -15.68 -1.86 1.76
CA PHE A 76 -14.35 -2.38 2.03
C PHE A 76 -13.92 -2.02 3.46
N ARG A 77 -14.08 -2.97 4.39
CA ARG A 77 -13.64 -2.87 5.80
C ARG A 77 -12.18 -3.29 6.00
N GLY A 78 -11.39 -3.41 4.94
CA GLY A 78 -9.96 -3.70 5.05
C GLY A 78 -9.20 -2.52 5.65
N ARG A 79 -8.14 -2.81 6.42
CA ARG A 79 -7.22 -1.79 6.97
C ARG A 79 -6.73 -0.90 5.81
N ARG A 80 -7.19 0.36 5.74
CA ARG A 80 -6.60 1.39 4.89
C ARG A 80 -5.10 1.39 5.21
N ARG A 81 -4.28 0.95 4.27
CA ARG A 81 -2.83 1.19 4.29
C ARG A 81 -2.58 2.57 3.70
#